data_AF-A0A1V5N590-F1
#
_entry.id   AF-A0A1V5N590-F1
#
_cell.length_a   1.000
_cell.length_b   1.000
_cell.length_c   1.000
_cell.angle_alpha   90.00
_cell.angle_beta   90.00
_cell.angle_gamma   90.00
#
_symmetry.space_group_name_H-M   'P 1'
#
loop_
_entity.id
_entity.type
_entity.pdbx_description
1 polymer ?
#
loop_
_entity_poly.entity_id
_entity_poly.type
_entity_poly.pdbx_seq_one_letter_code
_entity_poly.pdbx_strand_id
1 'polypeptide(L)'
;MGQFLKYIWYYTCGWPCRFFCLMFFGMRFFGVENIPKKGGFILLCNHQCWLDPMFVVVPVVRRCVFAARDSLFRVPLFGWFFKVYNCIPIKRNHSDIAAIRECIEKLKSGFGLVLYPEGTRTANGKINRLKPGFNLLAKRASVPIIPVVIDGAFESWPRSRRIFSPGRVFIQYGEPINPQEIAAETDKEFMAELNQRMRKMQAELRIKAGRVPFDYTPCEKPGNLSQEDKSVLPDQQTSQQPQKISFFKSAAKKINFDWYALWRSGCRIFCRICFKPEAFNKQYVPEKGGFLLLSNHQSFLDPMINANPLRRQCCFAARSTLFDIPIFGRLVHSFNAIPIKRGQADLAAMKMFVEKLKEGYGLVLYPEGTRTEDGKIAEMKPGFGLLARKANIPVVPSVIDGAYECWPRHKKIFSRGKIYVTYGPPIPAEKIAEMGDREFAKYLTQILRDMQRDLRLKVGRKPFVY
;
A
#
# COMPACT_ATOMS: atom_id res chain seq x y z
N MET A 1 -28.74 -6.49 13.44
CA MET A 1 -27.74 -5.54 14.02
C MET A 1 -28.43 -4.20 14.24
N GLY A 2 -28.67 -3.80 15.50
CA GLY A 2 -29.41 -2.58 15.83
C GLY A 2 -28.77 -1.31 15.26
N GLN A 3 -29.54 -0.22 15.14
CA GLN A 3 -29.05 1.06 14.60
C GLN A 3 -27.81 1.57 15.36
N PHE A 4 -27.75 1.33 16.68
CA PHE A 4 -26.62 1.67 17.54
C PHE A 4 -25.34 0.89 17.19
N LEU A 5 -25.43 -0.43 16.97
CA LEU A 5 -24.26 -1.21 16.52
C LEU A 5 -23.79 -0.76 15.14
N LYS A 6 -24.71 -0.45 14.21
CA LYS A 6 -24.35 0.09 12.88
C LYS A 6 -23.68 1.45 13.00
N TYR A 7 -24.08 2.28 13.97
CA TYR A 7 -23.45 3.55 14.28
C TYR A 7 -22.02 3.34 14.79
N ILE A 8 -21.83 2.57 15.86
CA ILE A 8 -20.49 2.25 16.40
C ILE A 8 -19.61 1.68 15.29
N TRP A 9 -20.12 0.70 14.56
CA TRP A 9 -19.40 0.02 13.47
C TRP A 9 -18.92 0.99 12.39
N TYR A 10 -19.78 1.92 11.96
CA TYR A 10 -19.43 2.95 10.96
C TYR A 10 -18.22 3.78 11.40
N TYR A 11 -18.19 4.24 12.65
CA TYR A 11 -17.06 5.03 13.14
C TYR A 11 -15.83 4.16 13.39
N THR A 12 -15.97 2.98 14.03
CA THR A 12 -14.85 2.08 14.35
C THR A 12 -14.11 1.58 13.12
N CYS A 13 -14.83 1.23 12.04
CA CYS A 13 -14.20 0.80 10.79
C CYS A 13 -13.45 1.92 10.06
N GLY A 14 -13.74 3.18 10.37
CA GLY A 14 -13.06 4.34 9.81
C GLY A 14 -11.78 4.75 10.51
N TRP A 15 -11.58 4.35 11.78
CA TRP A 15 -10.42 4.76 12.57
C TRP A 15 -9.07 4.38 11.96
N PRO A 16 -8.85 3.15 11.47
CA PRO A 16 -7.58 2.80 10.83
C PRO A 16 -7.28 3.66 9.61
N CYS A 17 -8.30 3.96 8.81
CA CYS A 17 -8.18 4.80 7.62
C CYS A 17 -7.94 6.28 7.99
N ARG A 18 -8.68 6.82 8.96
CA ARG A 18 -8.46 8.18 9.49
C ARG A 18 -7.05 8.33 10.07
N PHE A 19 -6.61 7.37 10.89
CA PHE A 19 -5.27 7.36 11.47
C PHE A 19 -4.20 7.33 10.38
N PHE A 20 -4.35 6.46 9.38
CA PHE A 20 -3.48 6.42 8.21
C PHE A 20 -3.44 7.78 7.48
N CYS A 21 -4.60 8.40 7.22
CA CYS A 21 -4.65 9.69 6.53
C CYS A 21 -3.95 10.81 7.33
N LEU A 22 -4.16 10.86 8.65
CA LEU A 22 -3.56 11.86 9.52
C LEU A 22 -2.04 11.70 9.62
N MET A 23 -1.54 10.46 9.65
CA MET A 23 -0.12 10.15 9.79
C MET A 23 0.71 10.52 8.54
N PHE A 24 0.15 10.36 7.34
CA PHE A 24 0.90 10.52 6.09
C PHE A 24 0.63 11.82 5.33
N PHE A 25 -0.51 12.48 5.55
CA PHE A 25 -0.93 13.60 4.71
C PHE A 25 -1.02 14.96 5.43
N GLY A 26 -0.47 15.06 6.65
CA GLY A 26 -0.32 16.34 7.36
C GLY A 26 -1.57 17.23 7.30
N MET A 27 -2.75 16.62 7.48
CA MET A 27 -4.01 17.21 7.01
C MET A 27 -4.39 18.47 7.77
N ARG A 28 -4.95 19.43 7.04
CA ARG A 28 -5.51 20.68 7.58
C ARG A 28 -6.93 20.88 7.07
N PHE A 29 -7.84 21.22 7.98
CA PHE A 29 -9.26 21.38 7.70
C PHE A 29 -9.70 22.80 8.06
N PHE A 30 -10.54 23.40 7.23
CA PHE A 30 -11.08 24.76 7.41
C PHE A 30 -12.57 24.78 7.11
N GLY A 31 -13.37 25.51 7.89
CA GLY A 31 -14.82 25.64 7.64
C GLY A 31 -15.63 24.39 8.01
N VAL A 32 -15.10 23.47 8.81
CA VAL A 32 -15.80 22.23 9.20
C VAL A 32 -17.12 22.56 9.91
N GLU A 33 -17.16 23.69 10.61
CA GLU A 33 -18.32 24.30 11.25
C GLU A 33 -19.50 24.58 10.30
N ASN A 34 -19.24 24.71 8.99
CA ASN A 34 -20.26 24.91 7.97
C ASN A 34 -21.10 23.65 7.68
N ILE A 35 -20.70 22.49 8.22
CA ILE A 35 -21.47 21.25 8.05
C ILE A 35 -22.72 21.29 8.94
N PRO A 36 -23.93 21.12 8.37
CA PRO A 36 -25.17 21.13 9.15
C PRO A 36 -25.18 20.06 10.26
N LYS A 37 -25.54 20.47 11.47
CA LYS A 37 -25.65 19.58 12.65
C LYS A 37 -26.82 18.59 12.51
N LYS A 38 -27.88 18.97 11.79
CA LYS A 38 -29.11 18.21 11.56
C LYS A 38 -29.52 18.29 10.09
N GLY A 39 -30.38 17.36 9.66
CA GLY A 39 -30.81 17.26 8.26
C GLY A 39 -29.77 16.60 7.36
N GLY A 40 -30.17 16.38 6.10
CA GLY A 40 -29.27 15.92 5.04
C GLY A 40 -28.55 17.10 4.40
N PHE A 41 -27.44 16.82 3.71
CA PHE A 41 -26.65 17.82 3.02
C PHE A 41 -25.81 17.17 1.92
N ILE A 42 -25.36 17.95 0.94
CA ILE A 42 -24.46 17.46 -0.12
C ILE A 42 -23.09 18.09 0.08
N LEU A 43 -22.05 17.27 0.26
CA LEU A 43 -20.65 17.72 0.12
C LEU A 43 -20.27 17.59 -1.35
N LEU A 44 -20.08 18.72 -2.01
CA LEU A 44 -19.72 18.78 -3.42
C LEU A 44 -18.23 19.04 -3.57
N CYS A 45 -17.48 18.00 -3.91
CA CYS A 45 -16.02 18.00 -3.81
C CYS A 45 -15.35 18.01 -5.19
N ASN A 46 -14.22 18.74 -5.32
CA ASN A 46 -13.31 18.47 -6.42
C ASN A 46 -12.61 17.11 -6.24
N HIS A 47 -12.07 16.53 -7.32
CA HIS A 47 -11.50 15.18 -7.29
C HIS A 47 -10.04 15.14 -7.76
N GLN A 48 -9.09 14.99 -6.83
CA GLN A 48 -7.64 14.93 -7.05
C GLN A 48 -7.04 13.51 -6.98
N CYS A 49 -7.42 12.68 -6.00
CA CYS A 49 -6.82 11.37 -5.80
C CYS A 49 -7.84 10.27 -5.40
N TRP A 50 -7.35 9.04 -5.21
CA TRP A 50 -8.19 7.91 -4.78
C TRP A 50 -8.70 8.02 -3.34
N LEU A 51 -7.98 8.74 -2.47
CA LEU A 51 -8.32 8.90 -1.05
C LEU A 51 -9.21 10.10 -0.75
N ASP A 52 -9.59 10.91 -1.76
CA ASP A 52 -10.45 12.08 -1.54
C ASP A 52 -11.72 11.76 -0.74
N PRO A 53 -12.46 10.65 -0.99
CA PRO A 53 -13.63 10.32 -0.20
C PRO A 53 -13.33 10.19 1.29
N MET A 54 -12.13 9.71 1.63
CA MET A 54 -11.69 9.55 3.01
C MET A 54 -11.23 10.87 3.61
N PHE A 55 -10.44 11.65 2.86
CA PHE A 55 -9.98 12.97 3.28
C PHE A 55 -11.14 13.88 3.68
N VAL A 56 -12.20 13.93 2.87
CA VAL A 56 -13.38 14.78 3.10
C VAL A 56 -14.20 14.38 4.33
N VAL A 57 -14.12 13.15 4.81
CA VAL A 57 -14.96 12.72 5.96
C VAL A 57 -14.17 12.53 7.25
N VAL A 58 -12.86 12.79 7.24
CA VAL A 58 -12.04 12.69 8.46
C VAL A 58 -12.53 13.60 9.58
N PRO A 59 -12.76 14.91 9.37
CA PRO A 59 -13.22 15.80 10.44
C PRO A 59 -14.75 15.78 10.62
N VAL A 60 -15.46 15.03 9.78
CA VAL A 60 -16.93 15.06 9.73
C VAL A 60 -17.50 14.04 10.69
N VAL A 61 -18.19 14.55 11.71
CA VAL A 61 -18.87 13.71 12.72
C VAL A 61 -20.21 13.18 12.20
N ARG A 62 -20.80 13.80 11.18
CA ARG A 62 -22.05 13.34 10.54
C ARG A 62 -21.82 12.07 9.71
N ARG A 63 -22.85 11.22 9.59
CA ARG A 63 -22.79 10.04 8.73
C ARG A 63 -22.89 10.46 7.26
N CYS A 64 -21.87 10.14 6.50
CA CYS A 64 -21.81 10.38 5.07
C CYS A 64 -21.94 9.08 4.28
N VAL A 65 -22.65 9.16 3.15
CA VAL A 65 -22.73 8.13 2.11
C VAL A 65 -22.03 8.63 0.85
N PHE A 66 -21.52 7.70 0.04
CA PHE A 66 -20.72 8.02 -1.15
C PHE A 66 -21.37 7.45 -2.39
N ALA A 67 -21.42 8.24 -3.45
CA ALA A 67 -21.69 7.76 -4.79
C ALA A 67 -20.42 7.15 -5.39
N ALA A 68 -20.42 5.85 -5.69
CA ALA A 68 -19.24 5.15 -6.20
C ALA A 68 -19.55 4.28 -7.42
N ARG A 69 -18.56 4.07 -8.30
CA ARG A 69 -18.72 3.24 -9.51
C ARG A 69 -19.09 1.80 -9.13
N ASP A 70 -20.13 1.26 -9.75
CA ASP A 70 -20.64 -0.11 -9.53
C ASP A 70 -19.55 -1.20 -9.61
N SER A 71 -18.61 -1.08 -10.56
CA SER A 71 -17.52 -2.05 -10.75
C SER A 71 -16.62 -2.18 -9.52
N LEU A 72 -16.52 -1.14 -8.69
CA LEU A 72 -15.69 -1.17 -7.48
C LEU A 72 -16.31 -2.03 -6.38
N PHE A 73 -17.64 -2.21 -6.38
CA PHE A 73 -18.33 -3.09 -5.43
C PHE A 73 -18.04 -4.57 -5.68
N ARG A 74 -17.55 -4.92 -6.87
CA ARG A 74 -17.15 -6.30 -7.23
C ARG A 74 -15.79 -6.70 -6.67
N VAL A 75 -14.97 -5.74 -6.24
CA VAL A 75 -13.66 -6.02 -5.63
C VAL A 75 -13.89 -6.37 -4.15
N PRO A 76 -13.51 -7.56 -3.65
CA PRO A 76 -13.94 -8.03 -2.33
C PRO A 76 -13.71 -7.06 -1.16
N LEU A 77 -12.51 -6.47 -1.08
CA LEU A 77 -12.17 -5.52 -0.02
C LEU A 77 -12.94 -4.19 -0.14
N PHE A 78 -13.02 -3.63 -1.36
CA PHE A 78 -13.74 -2.38 -1.60
C PHE A 78 -15.25 -2.56 -1.51
N GLY A 79 -15.79 -3.68 -1.98
CA GLY A 79 -17.19 -4.05 -1.87
C GLY A 79 -17.62 -4.24 -0.42
N TRP A 80 -16.79 -4.88 0.41
CA TRP A 80 -17.02 -4.93 1.86
C TRP A 80 -17.00 -3.53 2.48
N PHE A 81 -15.98 -2.73 2.18
CA PHE A 81 -15.86 -1.36 2.69
C PHE A 81 -17.07 -0.50 2.29
N PHE A 82 -17.45 -0.50 1.02
CA PHE A 82 -18.59 0.27 0.51
C PHE A 82 -19.92 -0.17 1.09
N LYS A 83 -20.10 -1.46 1.41
CA LYS A 83 -21.27 -1.93 2.16
C LYS A 83 -21.32 -1.36 3.58
N VAL A 84 -20.19 -1.27 4.27
CA VAL A 84 -20.11 -0.69 5.63
C VAL A 84 -20.49 0.79 5.64
N TYR A 85 -20.09 1.55 4.62
CA TYR A 85 -20.37 2.99 4.50
C TYR A 85 -21.68 3.31 3.78
N ASN A 86 -22.51 2.30 3.47
CA ASN A 86 -23.75 2.47 2.69
C ASN A 86 -23.53 3.28 1.40
N CYS A 87 -22.43 3.01 0.67
CA CYS A 87 -22.16 3.67 -0.60
C CYS A 87 -23.21 3.26 -1.64
N ILE A 88 -23.62 4.23 -2.46
CA ILE A 88 -24.61 4.07 -3.52
C ILE A 88 -23.86 3.72 -4.81
N PRO A 89 -24.10 2.53 -5.41
CA PRO A 89 -23.49 2.16 -6.66
C PRO A 89 -24.08 2.99 -7.81
N ILE A 90 -23.23 3.56 -8.65
CA ILE A 90 -23.63 4.33 -9.84
C ILE A 90 -22.99 3.72 -11.07
N LYS A 91 -23.83 3.42 -12.08
CA LYS A 91 -23.38 3.06 -13.43
C LYS A 91 -22.96 4.31 -14.19
N ARG A 92 -21.79 4.29 -14.83
CA ARG A 92 -21.38 5.37 -15.73
C ARG A 92 -22.12 5.24 -17.07
N ASN A 93 -22.49 6.37 -17.65
CA ASN A 93 -23.11 6.50 -18.99
C ASN A 93 -24.59 6.07 -19.12
N HIS A 94 -25.28 5.79 -18.00
CA HIS A 94 -26.74 5.60 -17.98
C HIS A 94 -27.38 6.44 -16.87
N SER A 95 -28.58 6.97 -17.13
CA SER A 95 -29.42 7.60 -16.11
C SER A 95 -29.94 6.53 -15.15
N ASP A 96 -29.19 6.29 -14.07
CA ASP A 96 -29.57 5.33 -13.03
C ASP A 96 -30.62 5.95 -12.10
N ILE A 97 -31.89 5.90 -12.53
CA ILE A 97 -33.03 6.44 -11.76
C ILE A 97 -33.09 5.84 -10.36
N ALA A 98 -32.69 4.57 -10.19
CA ALA A 98 -32.67 3.90 -8.89
C ALA A 98 -31.61 4.55 -7.97
N ALA A 99 -30.40 4.79 -8.47
CA ALA A 99 -29.35 5.48 -7.70
C ALA A 99 -29.76 6.91 -7.31
N ILE A 100 -30.43 7.65 -8.21
CA ILE A 100 -30.95 8.99 -7.92
C ILE A 100 -31.99 8.94 -6.79
N ARG A 101 -32.95 8.02 -6.87
CA ARG A 101 -33.96 7.82 -5.81
C ARG A 101 -33.30 7.47 -4.48
N GLU A 102 -32.33 6.55 -4.49
CA GLU A 102 -31.60 6.17 -3.26
C GLU A 102 -30.85 7.36 -2.66
N CYS A 103 -30.20 8.19 -3.48
CA CYS A 103 -29.55 9.42 -3.01
C CYS A 103 -30.54 10.35 -2.31
N ILE A 104 -31.71 10.60 -2.92
CA ILE A 104 -32.76 11.46 -2.35
C ILE A 104 -33.26 10.90 -1.01
N GLU A 105 -33.51 9.58 -0.92
CA GLU A 105 -33.96 8.94 0.32
C GLU A 105 -32.91 9.04 1.44
N LYS A 106 -31.62 8.86 1.13
CA LYS A 106 -30.54 9.05 2.12
C LYS A 106 -30.46 10.49 2.61
N LEU A 107 -30.57 11.46 1.70
CA LEU A 107 -30.58 12.87 2.05
C LEU A 107 -31.77 13.23 2.96
N LYS A 108 -32.99 12.79 2.60
CA LYS A 108 -34.19 12.97 3.44
C LYS A 108 -34.07 12.28 4.80
N SER A 109 -33.36 11.15 4.86
CA SER A 109 -33.05 10.43 6.11
C SER A 109 -31.94 11.11 6.96
N GLY A 110 -31.43 12.27 6.56
CA GLY A 110 -30.46 13.04 7.33
C GLY A 110 -28.99 12.66 7.11
N PHE A 111 -28.67 11.87 6.08
CA PHE A 111 -27.28 11.57 5.73
C PHE A 111 -26.63 12.70 4.93
N GLY A 112 -25.33 12.88 5.10
CA GLY A 112 -24.51 13.66 4.17
C GLY A 112 -24.22 12.84 2.91
N LEU A 113 -24.36 13.43 1.73
CA LEU A 113 -24.02 12.78 0.46
C LEU A 113 -22.74 13.41 -0.11
N VAL A 114 -21.69 12.62 -0.28
CA VAL A 114 -20.42 13.08 -0.87
C VAL A 114 -20.44 12.83 -2.38
N LEU A 115 -20.29 13.89 -3.17
CA LEU A 115 -20.32 13.86 -4.63
C LEU A 115 -19.08 14.51 -5.24
N TYR A 116 -18.64 13.94 -6.36
CA TYR A 116 -17.54 14.45 -7.18
C TYR A 116 -18.08 14.78 -8.58
N PRO A 117 -18.61 16.00 -8.82
CA PRO A 117 -19.32 16.35 -10.04
C PRO A 117 -18.40 16.40 -11.29
N GLU A 118 -17.07 16.39 -11.12
CA GLU A 118 -16.11 16.20 -12.23
C GLU A 118 -16.23 14.80 -12.86
N GLY A 119 -16.71 13.81 -12.11
CA GLY A 119 -16.87 12.41 -12.54
C GLY A 119 -15.56 11.64 -12.72
N THR A 120 -14.42 12.32 -12.75
CA THR A 120 -13.07 11.74 -12.86
C THR A 120 -12.07 12.54 -12.03
N ARG A 121 -10.93 11.93 -11.69
CA ARG A 121 -9.84 12.64 -11.01
C ARG A 121 -9.10 13.53 -11.99
N THR A 122 -8.74 14.72 -11.53
CA THR A 122 -7.93 15.65 -12.30
C THR A 122 -6.58 15.05 -12.70
N ALA A 123 -6.07 15.55 -13.84
CA ALA A 123 -4.77 15.20 -14.37
C ALA A 123 -3.66 16.17 -13.93
N ASN A 124 -4.01 17.32 -13.37
CA ASN A 124 -3.09 18.43 -13.13
C ASN A 124 -3.34 19.19 -11.81
N GLY A 125 -4.23 18.70 -10.94
CA GLY A 125 -4.58 19.37 -9.69
C GLY A 125 -5.68 20.44 -9.81
N LYS A 126 -5.96 20.93 -11.03
CA LYS A 126 -7.04 21.88 -11.29
C LYS A 126 -8.41 21.18 -11.22
N ILE A 127 -9.40 21.87 -10.65
CA ILE A 127 -10.83 21.56 -10.73
C ILE A 127 -11.29 21.53 -12.21
N ASN A 128 -11.82 20.39 -12.66
CA ASN A 128 -12.40 20.25 -14.00
C ASN A 128 -13.84 20.79 -14.06
N ARG A 129 -14.43 20.76 -15.26
CA ARG A 129 -15.84 21.08 -15.48
C ARG A 129 -16.74 20.19 -14.62
N LEU A 130 -17.56 20.83 -13.79
CA LEU A 130 -18.57 20.16 -12.95
C LEU A 130 -19.79 19.77 -13.80
N LYS A 131 -20.36 18.58 -13.57
CA LYS A 131 -21.61 18.11 -14.20
C LYS A 131 -22.83 18.46 -13.33
N PRO A 132 -23.94 18.95 -13.90
CA PRO A 132 -25.06 19.55 -13.14
C PRO A 132 -25.97 18.55 -12.40
N GLY A 133 -25.75 17.24 -12.51
CA GLY A 133 -26.68 16.21 -11.99
C GLY A 133 -26.96 16.28 -10.49
N PHE A 134 -26.11 16.94 -9.71
CA PHE A 134 -26.32 17.16 -8.27
C PHE A 134 -27.37 18.24 -7.97
N ASN A 135 -27.64 19.18 -8.89
CA ASN A 135 -28.68 20.21 -8.71
C ASN A 135 -30.05 19.55 -8.53
N LEU A 136 -30.36 18.53 -9.34
CA LEU A 136 -31.60 17.76 -9.22
C LEU A 136 -31.75 17.12 -7.83
N LEU A 137 -30.66 16.56 -7.29
CA LEU A 137 -30.64 15.93 -5.97
C LEU A 137 -30.90 16.95 -4.87
N ALA A 138 -30.22 18.10 -4.93
CA ALA A 138 -30.38 19.18 -3.97
C ALA A 138 -31.81 19.75 -3.98
N LYS A 139 -32.36 20.04 -5.17
CA LYS A 139 -33.72 20.56 -5.36
C LYS A 139 -34.78 19.57 -4.86
N ARG A 140 -34.68 18.28 -5.25
CA ARG A 140 -35.66 17.22 -4.87
C ARG A 140 -35.63 16.83 -3.40
N ALA A 141 -34.46 16.88 -2.77
CA ALA A 141 -34.31 16.56 -1.36
C ALA A 141 -34.45 17.80 -0.45
N SER A 142 -34.46 19.01 -1.04
CA SER A 142 -34.48 20.30 -0.33
C SER A 142 -33.37 20.40 0.72
N VAL A 143 -32.14 20.03 0.33
CA VAL A 143 -30.95 20.02 1.21
C VAL A 143 -29.88 20.99 0.71
N PRO A 144 -29.08 21.58 1.63
CA PRO A 144 -28.02 22.51 1.24
C PRO A 144 -26.86 21.80 0.52
N ILE A 145 -26.17 22.55 -0.34
CA ILE A 145 -24.90 22.14 -0.96
C ILE A 145 -23.76 22.86 -0.24
N ILE A 146 -22.78 22.09 0.24
CA ILE A 146 -21.54 22.61 0.81
C ILE A 146 -20.44 22.37 -0.23
N PRO A 147 -19.88 23.42 -0.86
CA PRO A 147 -18.73 23.28 -1.72
C PRO A 147 -17.51 22.88 -0.88
N VAL A 148 -16.79 21.85 -1.29
CA VAL A 148 -15.60 21.37 -0.60
C VAL A 148 -14.44 21.33 -1.58
N VAL A 149 -13.33 21.98 -1.20
CA VAL A 149 -12.11 21.99 -2.01
C VAL A 149 -11.00 21.24 -1.29
N ILE A 150 -10.40 20.32 -2.03
CA ILE A 150 -9.24 19.51 -1.67
C ILE A 150 -8.05 20.04 -2.48
N ASP A 151 -6.97 20.40 -1.79
CA ASP A 151 -5.70 20.80 -2.41
C ASP A 151 -4.51 20.05 -1.78
N GLY A 152 -3.48 19.73 -2.58
CA GLY A 152 -2.33 18.96 -2.16
C GLY A 152 -2.48 17.44 -2.32
N ALA A 153 -3.68 16.93 -2.58
CA ALA A 153 -3.94 15.51 -2.77
C ALA A 153 -3.42 15.02 -4.14
N PHE A 154 -3.46 15.87 -5.16
CA PHE A 154 -2.88 15.57 -6.47
C PHE A 154 -1.35 15.43 -6.39
N GLU A 155 -0.68 16.33 -5.68
CA GLU A 155 0.77 16.30 -5.48
C GLU A 155 1.19 15.08 -4.63
N SER A 156 0.36 14.69 -3.67
CA SER A 156 0.62 13.54 -2.78
C SER A 156 0.37 12.20 -3.46
N TRP A 157 -0.74 12.05 -4.20
CA TRP A 157 -1.07 10.79 -4.87
C TRP A 157 -1.80 10.99 -6.20
N PRO A 158 -1.10 11.44 -7.25
CA PRO A 158 -1.73 11.66 -8.54
C PRO A 158 -2.16 10.33 -9.15
N ARG A 159 -3.18 10.35 -10.00
CA ARG A 159 -3.74 9.14 -10.64
C ARG A 159 -2.72 8.30 -11.42
N SER A 160 -1.63 8.91 -11.89
CA SER A 160 -0.53 8.27 -12.62
C SER A 160 0.44 7.52 -11.71
N ARG A 161 0.45 7.84 -10.41
CA ARG A 161 1.38 7.25 -9.44
C ARG A 161 0.72 6.10 -8.69
N ARG A 162 1.42 4.97 -8.66
CA ARG A 162 0.92 3.74 -8.03
C ARG A 162 0.91 3.79 -6.49
N ILE A 163 1.81 4.56 -5.89
CA ILE A 163 1.98 4.69 -4.43
C ILE A 163 1.97 6.17 -4.07
N PHE A 164 1.33 6.52 -2.95
CA PHE A 164 1.32 7.89 -2.45
C PHE A 164 2.71 8.33 -1.96
N SER A 165 2.95 9.63 -1.97
CA SER A 165 4.00 10.25 -1.18
C SER A 165 3.37 10.95 0.01
N PRO A 166 4.03 10.92 1.19
CA PRO A 166 3.64 11.79 2.29
C PRO A 166 3.61 13.24 1.83
N GLY A 167 2.62 14.00 2.27
CA GLY A 167 2.40 15.36 1.79
C GLY A 167 1.52 16.15 2.73
N ARG A 168 1.15 17.37 2.36
CA ARG A 168 0.20 18.20 3.11
C ARG A 168 -1.07 18.36 2.27
N VAL A 169 -2.18 17.82 2.77
CA VAL A 169 -3.50 17.92 2.15
C VAL A 169 -4.34 18.91 2.94
N PHE A 170 -4.87 19.91 2.23
CA PHE A 170 -5.70 20.96 2.80
C PHE A 170 -7.13 20.77 2.28
N ILE A 171 -8.11 20.87 3.18
CA ILE A 171 -9.52 20.74 2.83
C ILE A 171 -10.28 21.93 3.41
N GLN A 172 -11.02 22.63 2.56
CA GLN A 172 -11.88 23.73 2.95
C GLN A 172 -13.34 23.38 2.63
N TYR A 173 -14.20 23.50 3.63
CA TYR A 173 -15.65 23.41 3.50
C TYR A 173 -16.20 24.84 3.45
N GLY A 174 -16.80 25.24 2.32
CA GLY A 174 -17.34 26.59 2.16
C GLY A 174 -18.70 26.76 2.82
N GLU A 175 -19.19 28.01 2.89
CA GLU A 175 -20.55 28.30 3.39
C GLU A 175 -21.62 27.47 2.66
N PRO A 176 -22.63 26.94 3.36
CA PRO A 176 -23.72 26.21 2.75
C PRO A 176 -24.50 27.10 1.77
N ILE A 177 -24.79 26.57 0.60
CA ILE A 177 -25.74 27.17 -0.35
C ILE A 177 -27.12 26.63 -0.01
N ASN A 178 -28.06 27.53 0.25
CA ASN A 178 -29.38 27.14 0.72
C ASN A 178 -30.23 26.50 -0.40
N PRO A 179 -31.12 25.56 -0.06
CA PRO A 179 -32.04 24.95 -1.04
C PRO A 179 -32.86 25.96 -1.85
N GLN A 180 -33.26 27.06 -1.22
CA GLN A 180 -34.05 28.14 -1.83
C GLN A 180 -33.25 28.88 -2.90
N GLU A 181 -31.98 29.19 -2.62
CA GLU A 181 -31.06 29.82 -3.58
C GLU A 181 -30.84 28.90 -4.79
N ILE A 182 -30.59 27.61 -4.54
CA ILE A 182 -30.41 26.60 -5.60
C ILE A 182 -31.66 26.50 -6.49
N ALA A 183 -32.86 26.65 -5.91
CA ALA A 183 -34.13 26.58 -6.62
C ALA A 183 -34.44 27.85 -7.43
N ALA A 184 -33.98 29.02 -6.97
CA ALA A 184 -34.26 30.31 -7.59
C ALA A 184 -33.40 30.58 -8.85
N GLU A 185 -32.17 30.07 -8.89
CA GLU A 185 -31.25 30.31 -10.00
C GLU A 185 -31.42 29.31 -11.16
N THR A 186 -31.10 29.77 -12.38
CA THR A 186 -30.98 28.85 -13.51
C THR A 186 -29.79 27.92 -13.30
N ASP A 187 -29.87 26.68 -13.79
CA ASP A 187 -28.78 25.71 -13.63
C ASP A 187 -27.46 26.21 -14.26
N LYS A 188 -27.51 27.11 -15.26
CA LYS A 188 -26.32 27.66 -15.90
C LYS A 188 -25.62 28.69 -15.02
N GLU A 189 -26.36 29.63 -14.45
CA GLU A 189 -25.85 30.68 -13.56
C GLU A 189 -25.29 30.07 -12.28
N PHE A 190 -26.07 29.19 -11.65
CA PHE A 190 -25.66 28.50 -10.44
C PHE A 190 -24.35 27.73 -10.62
N MET A 191 -24.20 27.02 -11.75
CA MET A 191 -22.98 26.28 -12.05
C MET A 191 -21.78 27.21 -12.30
N ALA A 192 -21.98 28.39 -12.89
CA ALA A 192 -20.91 29.36 -13.10
C ALA A 192 -20.41 29.91 -11.76
N GLU A 193 -21.33 30.35 -10.90
CA GLU A 193 -21.03 30.89 -9.58
C GLU A 193 -20.34 29.85 -8.70
N LEU A 194 -20.87 28.62 -8.66
CA LEU A 194 -20.27 27.52 -7.92
C LEU A 194 -18.86 27.16 -8.41
N ASN A 195 -18.62 27.17 -9.73
CA ASN A 195 -17.28 26.96 -10.28
C ASN A 195 -16.31 28.07 -9.84
N GLN A 196 -16.73 29.34 -9.94
CA GLN A 196 -15.93 30.48 -9.52
C GLN A 196 -15.61 30.42 -8.03
N ARG A 197 -16.61 30.10 -7.21
CA ARG A 197 -16.48 29.94 -5.77
C ARG A 197 -15.49 28.84 -5.38
N MET A 198 -15.61 27.65 -5.96
CA MET A 198 -14.67 26.54 -5.70
C MET A 198 -13.25 26.88 -6.17
N ARG A 199 -13.07 27.58 -7.31
CA ARG A 199 -11.75 28.01 -7.78
C ARG A 199 -11.11 29.05 -6.85
N LYS A 200 -11.90 30.01 -6.36
CA LYS A 200 -11.46 31.00 -5.37
C LYS A 200 -10.99 30.31 -4.07
N MET A 201 -11.79 29.39 -3.55
CA MET A 201 -11.41 28.58 -2.38
C MET A 201 -10.11 27.79 -2.62
N GLN A 202 -9.92 27.23 -3.83
CA GLN A 202 -8.67 26.54 -4.14
C GLN A 202 -7.47 27.49 -4.18
N ALA A 203 -7.63 28.69 -4.74
CA ALA A 203 -6.58 29.70 -4.74
C ALA A 203 -6.17 30.09 -3.31
N GLU A 204 -7.16 30.34 -2.44
CA GLU A 204 -6.94 30.65 -1.02
C GLU A 204 -6.20 29.51 -0.28
N LEU A 205 -6.61 28.25 -0.50
CA LEU A 205 -5.94 27.09 0.08
C LEU A 205 -4.49 26.96 -0.39
N ARG A 206 -4.23 27.20 -1.68
CA ARG A 206 -2.88 27.13 -2.24
C ARG A 206 -1.98 28.19 -1.63
N ILE A 207 -2.48 29.42 -1.48
CA ILE A 207 -1.75 30.51 -0.79
C ILE A 207 -1.42 30.10 0.65
N LYS A 208 -2.41 29.61 1.41
CA LYS A 208 -2.20 29.12 2.79
C LYS A 208 -1.20 27.96 2.87
N ALA A 209 -1.11 27.16 1.82
CA ALA A 209 -0.16 26.06 1.72
C ALA A 209 1.24 26.48 1.25
N GLY A 210 1.46 27.76 0.92
CA GLY A 210 2.70 28.25 0.32
C GLY A 210 2.90 27.81 -1.13
N ARG A 211 1.80 27.61 -1.88
CA ARG A 211 1.78 27.17 -3.28
C ARG A 211 1.24 28.27 -4.18
N VAL A 212 1.74 28.32 -5.41
CA VAL A 212 1.22 29.23 -6.44
C VAL A 212 -0.22 28.83 -6.80
N PRO A 213 -1.20 29.77 -6.78
CA PRO A 213 -2.56 29.52 -7.26
C PRO A 213 -2.58 28.99 -8.69
N PHE A 214 -3.58 28.18 -9.02
CA PHE A 214 -3.74 27.73 -10.40
C PHE A 214 -4.32 28.85 -11.25
N ASP A 215 -3.75 29.02 -12.44
CA ASP A 215 -4.36 29.85 -13.47
C ASP A 215 -5.54 29.12 -14.12
N TYR A 216 -6.70 29.77 -14.06
CA TYR A 216 -7.96 29.31 -14.61
C TYR A 216 -8.45 30.14 -15.78
N THR A 217 -7.67 31.15 -16.21
CA THR A 217 -7.97 31.87 -17.44
C THR A 217 -8.04 30.86 -18.59
N PRO A 218 -9.07 30.94 -19.45
CA PRO A 218 -9.10 30.15 -20.65
C PRO A 218 -7.85 30.48 -21.45
N CYS A 219 -7.00 29.48 -21.73
CA CYS A 219 -5.99 29.65 -22.77
C CYS A 219 -6.77 29.94 -24.04
N GLU A 220 -6.57 31.11 -24.65
CA GLU A 220 -7.08 31.37 -25.99
C GLU A 220 -6.67 30.17 -26.84
N LYS A 221 -7.65 29.56 -27.52
CA LYS A 221 -7.32 28.61 -28.57
C LYS A 221 -6.34 29.35 -29.49
N PRO A 222 -5.18 28.79 -29.84
CA PRO A 222 -4.34 29.44 -30.83
C PRO A 222 -5.21 29.70 -32.05
N GLY A 223 -5.48 30.98 -32.30
CA GLY A 223 -6.18 31.44 -33.47
C GLY A 223 -5.43 30.95 -34.69
N ASN A 224 -6.19 30.63 -35.74
CA ASN A 224 -5.74 30.24 -37.08
C ASN A 224 -4.28 30.65 -37.36
N LEU A 225 -3.36 29.70 -37.22
CA LEU A 225 -2.04 29.82 -37.83
C LEU A 225 -2.27 29.83 -39.35
N SER A 226 -1.81 30.89 -39.99
CA SER A 226 -1.76 31.06 -41.44
C SER A 226 -1.05 29.88 -42.10
N GLN A 227 -1.45 29.58 -43.33
CA GLN A 227 -1.06 28.40 -44.10
C GLN A 227 0.43 28.27 -44.45
N GLU A 228 1.33 29.10 -43.93
CA GLU A 228 2.72 29.17 -44.40
C GLU A 228 3.72 28.34 -43.57
N ASP A 229 3.39 27.89 -42.36
CA ASP A 229 4.34 27.11 -41.51
C ASP A 229 4.14 25.57 -41.61
N LYS A 230 3.90 25.05 -42.81
CA LYS A 230 3.82 23.59 -43.07
C LYS A 230 5.06 22.98 -43.74
N SER A 231 6.09 23.75 -44.02
CA SER A 231 7.34 23.24 -44.57
C SER A 231 8.44 23.26 -43.52
N VAL A 232 8.52 22.21 -42.69
CA VAL A 232 9.76 21.59 -42.16
C VAL A 232 9.31 20.40 -41.31
N LEU A 233 9.20 19.23 -41.94
CA LEU A 233 9.23 17.93 -41.27
C LEU A 233 10.27 17.09 -42.02
N PRO A 234 11.28 16.51 -41.35
CA PRO A 234 12.22 15.60 -41.99
C PRO A 234 11.59 14.23 -42.25
N ASP A 235 11.98 13.66 -43.39
CA ASP A 235 11.54 12.40 -43.99
C ASP A 235 11.47 11.19 -43.04
N GLN A 236 10.33 10.50 -43.09
CA GLN A 236 10.20 9.12 -42.65
C GLN A 236 10.46 8.18 -43.83
N GLN A 237 11.65 7.59 -43.92
CA GLN A 237 11.85 6.33 -44.62
C GLN A 237 13.14 5.64 -44.16
N THR A 238 13.00 4.66 -43.26
CA THR A 238 13.62 3.32 -43.27
C THR A 238 13.61 2.73 -41.87
N SER A 239 12.92 1.60 -41.68
CA SER A 239 13.43 0.44 -40.91
C SER A 239 12.33 -0.63 -40.74
N GLN A 240 12.51 -1.69 -41.51
CA GLN A 240 12.46 -3.10 -41.11
C GLN A 240 11.38 -3.56 -40.10
N GLN A 241 10.51 -4.44 -40.60
CA GLN A 241 9.67 -5.35 -39.83
C GLN A 241 10.49 -6.14 -38.79
N PRO A 242 10.05 -6.27 -37.53
CA PRO A 242 10.69 -7.20 -36.60
C PRO A 242 10.21 -8.63 -36.84
N GLN A 243 11.18 -9.48 -37.20
CA GLN A 243 11.09 -10.93 -37.20
C GLN A 243 10.71 -11.47 -35.81
N LYS A 244 9.92 -12.55 -35.80
CA LYS A 244 9.68 -13.42 -34.65
C LYS A 244 11.00 -14.00 -34.12
N ILE A 245 11.46 -13.61 -32.94
CA ILE A 245 12.48 -14.37 -32.18
C ILE A 245 12.18 -14.40 -30.67
N SER A 246 12.07 -15.64 -30.20
CA SER A 246 12.20 -16.24 -28.86
C SER A 246 11.76 -15.52 -27.57
N PHE A 247 10.82 -16.19 -26.91
CA PHE A 247 10.56 -16.15 -25.48
C PHE A 247 11.83 -16.45 -24.65
N PHE A 248 11.95 -15.79 -23.48
CA PHE A 248 12.96 -15.90 -22.42
C PHE A 248 14.21 -15.01 -22.53
N LYS A 249 14.01 -13.71 -22.24
CA LYS A 249 14.97 -12.92 -21.46
C LYS A 249 14.27 -12.42 -20.19
N SER A 250 14.52 -13.11 -19.07
CA SER A 250 14.22 -12.59 -17.74
C SER A 250 15.21 -11.45 -17.46
N ALA A 251 14.88 -10.25 -17.91
CA ALA A 251 15.53 -9.05 -17.42
C ALA A 251 15.12 -8.90 -15.94
N ALA A 252 16.04 -9.24 -15.04
CA ALA A 252 15.90 -8.94 -13.62
C ALA A 252 15.63 -7.44 -13.49
N LYS A 253 14.37 -7.07 -13.25
CA LYS A 253 13.98 -5.68 -13.05
C LYS A 253 14.79 -5.17 -11.86
N LYS A 254 15.75 -4.24 -12.11
CA LYS A 254 16.48 -3.56 -11.03
C LYS A 254 15.45 -3.07 -10.02
N ILE A 255 15.62 -3.50 -8.78
CA ILE A 255 14.73 -3.12 -7.68
C ILE A 255 14.76 -1.61 -7.57
N ASN A 256 13.59 -1.00 -7.41
CA ASN A 256 13.52 0.39 -7.02
C ASN A 256 14.05 0.48 -5.58
N PHE A 257 15.30 0.94 -5.44
CA PHE A 257 16.02 1.00 -4.18
C PHE A 257 15.25 1.81 -3.13
N ASP A 258 14.62 2.91 -3.55
CA ASP A 258 13.81 3.78 -2.69
C ASP A 258 12.55 3.08 -2.18
N TRP A 259 11.90 2.28 -3.03
CA TRP A 259 10.76 1.46 -2.63
C TRP A 259 11.15 0.40 -1.59
N TYR A 260 12.27 -0.28 -1.82
CA TYR A 260 12.80 -1.27 -0.88
C TYR A 260 13.17 -0.62 0.46
N ALA A 261 13.82 0.53 0.45
CA ALA A 261 14.20 1.30 1.64
C ALA A 261 12.98 1.81 2.42
N LEU A 262 11.98 2.36 1.73
CA LEU A 262 10.74 2.85 2.33
C LEU A 262 9.99 1.73 3.05
N TRP A 263 9.79 0.60 2.37
CA TRP A 263 9.09 -0.53 2.97
C TRP A 263 9.85 -1.13 4.14
N ARG A 264 11.17 -1.29 4.01
CA ARG A 264 12.02 -1.78 5.09
C ARG A 264 11.93 -0.86 6.31
N SER A 265 11.85 0.45 6.10
CA SER A 265 11.64 1.43 7.17
C SER A 265 10.26 1.28 7.81
N GLY A 266 9.19 1.14 7.03
CA GLY A 266 7.84 0.87 7.54
C GLY A 266 7.75 -0.43 8.34
N CYS A 267 8.37 -1.50 7.85
CA CYS A 267 8.48 -2.77 8.56
C CYS A 267 9.29 -2.65 9.85
N ARG A 268 10.36 -1.85 9.86
CA ARG A 268 11.15 -1.59 11.06
C ARG A 268 10.31 -0.86 12.11
N ILE A 269 9.53 0.12 11.71
CA ILE A 269 8.62 0.85 12.61
C ILE A 269 7.57 -0.11 13.18
N PHE A 270 6.89 -0.88 12.32
CA PHE A 270 5.91 -1.88 12.75
C PHE A 270 6.52 -2.89 13.73
N CYS A 271 7.65 -3.51 13.38
CA CYS A 271 8.29 -4.48 14.25
C CYS A 271 8.77 -3.83 15.56
N ARG A 272 9.28 -2.60 15.54
CA ARG A 272 9.70 -1.91 16.77
C ARG A 272 8.54 -1.58 17.68
N ILE A 273 7.40 -1.17 17.11
CA ILE A 273 6.18 -0.93 17.88
C ILE A 273 5.65 -2.24 18.47
N CYS A 274 5.55 -3.31 17.69
CA CYS A 274 4.84 -4.53 18.12
C CYS A 274 5.72 -5.54 18.88
N PHE A 275 6.98 -5.67 18.49
CA PHE A 275 7.85 -6.79 18.87
C PHE A 275 9.20 -6.40 19.46
N LYS A 276 9.49 -5.08 19.54
CA LYS A 276 10.74 -4.52 20.11
C LYS A 276 11.98 -5.37 19.78
N PRO A 277 12.30 -5.63 18.49
CA PRO A 277 13.28 -6.62 18.13
C PRO A 277 14.68 -6.20 18.56
N GLU A 278 15.46 -7.15 19.05
CA GLU A 278 16.85 -6.98 19.45
C GLU A 278 17.73 -7.94 18.63
N ALA A 279 18.79 -7.42 18.01
CA ALA A 279 19.65 -8.18 17.11
C ALA A 279 21.10 -8.17 17.62
N PHE A 280 21.67 -9.35 17.80
CA PHE A 280 23.02 -9.58 18.29
C PHE A 280 23.94 -10.07 17.18
N ASN A 281 25.24 -9.81 17.32
CA ASN A 281 26.29 -10.41 16.49
C ASN A 281 26.19 -10.12 14.97
N LYS A 282 25.62 -8.96 14.59
CA LYS A 282 25.45 -8.55 13.18
C LYS A 282 26.77 -8.49 12.39
N GLN A 283 27.90 -8.33 13.08
CA GLN A 283 29.23 -8.27 12.47
C GLN A 283 29.65 -9.57 11.75
N TYR A 284 29.01 -10.71 12.05
CA TYR A 284 29.31 -11.95 11.33
C TYR A 284 28.68 -12.02 9.93
N VAL A 285 27.78 -11.10 9.59
CA VAL A 285 27.19 -11.03 8.25
C VAL A 285 28.16 -10.33 7.29
N PRO A 286 28.59 -10.98 6.19
CA PRO A 286 29.52 -10.37 5.24
C PRO A 286 29.02 -9.04 4.67
N GLU A 287 29.89 -8.02 4.65
CA GLU A 287 29.55 -6.70 4.14
C GLU A 287 29.47 -6.63 2.61
N LYS A 288 30.16 -7.56 1.91
CA LYS A 288 30.24 -7.69 0.45
C LYS A 288 30.13 -9.16 0.06
N GLY A 289 29.81 -9.41 -1.21
CA GLY A 289 29.63 -10.76 -1.74
C GLY A 289 28.31 -11.41 -1.34
N GLY A 290 27.98 -12.52 -2.02
CA GLY A 290 26.80 -13.32 -1.72
C GLY A 290 27.03 -14.14 -0.45
N PHE A 291 25.96 -14.37 0.30
CA PHE A 291 26.00 -15.26 1.48
C PHE A 291 24.64 -15.93 1.66
N LEU A 292 24.65 -17.13 2.24
CA LEU A 292 23.44 -17.89 2.52
C LEU A 292 23.15 -17.81 4.02
N LEU A 293 22.06 -17.14 4.37
CA LEU A 293 21.57 -17.01 5.74
C LEU A 293 20.61 -18.16 6.03
N LEU A 294 21.06 -19.15 6.81
CA LEU A 294 20.26 -20.31 7.18
C LEU A 294 19.76 -20.16 8.61
N SER A 295 18.44 -20.25 8.77
CA SER A 295 17.80 -19.93 10.04
C SER A 295 16.67 -20.88 10.42
N ASN A 296 16.34 -20.89 11.70
CA ASN A 296 15.15 -21.55 12.21
C ASN A 296 13.86 -20.78 11.83
N HIS A 297 12.72 -21.46 11.82
CA HIS A 297 11.44 -20.88 11.39
C HIS A 297 10.36 -21.02 12.48
N GLN A 298 10.01 -19.92 13.14
CA GLN A 298 8.99 -19.82 14.18
C GLN A 298 7.67 -19.16 13.75
N SER A 299 7.71 -18.15 12.87
CA SER A 299 6.55 -17.30 12.58
C SER A 299 6.46 -16.84 11.12
N PHE A 300 5.36 -16.18 10.76
CA PHE A 300 5.23 -15.51 9.45
C PHE A 300 6.17 -14.29 9.31
N LEU A 301 6.68 -13.74 10.41
CA LEU A 301 7.51 -12.53 10.43
C LEU A 301 9.00 -12.82 10.26
N ASP A 302 9.41 -14.08 10.31
CA ASP A 302 10.82 -14.46 10.36
C ASP A 302 11.66 -13.86 9.22
N PRO A 303 11.22 -13.87 7.94
CA PRO A 303 11.94 -13.20 6.87
C PRO A 303 12.24 -11.72 7.18
N MET A 304 11.27 -11.02 7.75
CA MET A 304 11.38 -9.61 8.08
C MET A 304 12.27 -9.40 9.31
N ILE A 305 12.07 -10.20 10.34
CA ILE A 305 12.83 -10.10 11.60
C ILE A 305 14.30 -10.43 11.39
N ASN A 306 14.62 -11.41 10.55
CA ASN A 306 15.97 -11.88 10.32
C ASN A 306 16.79 -10.93 9.42
N ALA A 307 16.19 -10.33 8.40
CA ALA A 307 16.92 -9.48 7.47
C ALA A 307 16.92 -7.98 7.83
N ASN A 308 15.87 -7.48 8.49
CA ASN A 308 15.73 -6.05 8.74
C ASN A 308 16.84 -5.42 9.62
N PRO A 309 17.48 -6.14 10.55
CA PRO A 309 18.66 -5.62 11.27
C PRO A 309 19.91 -5.46 10.40
N LEU A 310 19.99 -6.09 9.23
CA LEU A 310 21.22 -6.23 8.43
C LEU A 310 21.37 -5.14 7.38
N ARG A 311 22.51 -4.45 7.28
CA ARG A 311 22.69 -3.42 6.22
C ARG A 311 22.61 -4.01 4.80
N ARG A 312 22.85 -5.31 4.64
CA ARG A 312 22.80 -6.06 3.38
C ARG A 312 21.38 -6.23 2.84
N GLN A 313 21.27 -6.27 1.52
CA GLN A 313 20.01 -6.64 0.86
C GLN A 313 19.88 -8.16 0.82
N CYS A 314 18.69 -8.64 1.22
CA CYS A 314 18.40 -10.06 1.31
C CYS A 314 17.24 -10.44 0.39
N CYS A 315 17.35 -11.61 -0.23
CA CYS A 315 16.33 -12.28 -1.02
C CYS A 315 15.74 -13.44 -0.19
N PHE A 316 14.50 -13.83 -0.48
CA PHE A 316 13.77 -14.83 0.31
C PHE A 316 13.11 -15.86 -0.59
N ALA A 317 13.08 -17.12 -0.16
CA ALA A 317 12.19 -18.10 -0.79
C ALA A 317 10.76 -17.94 -0.25
N ALA A 318 9.78 -17.86 -1.14
CA ALA A 318 8.37 -17.73 -0.78
C ALA A 318 7.50 -18.70 -1.59
N ARG A 319 6.43 -19.22 -0.99
CA ARG A 319 5.51 -20.15 -1.66
C ARG A 319 4.91 -19.49 -2.90
N SER A 320 4.93 -20.17 -4.06
CA SER A 320 4.41 -19.66 -5.34
C SER A 320 2.98 -19.12 -5.23
N THR A 321 2.11 -19.77 -4.47
CA THR A 321 0.72 -19.33 -4.26
C THR A 321 0.58 -17.95 -3.61
N LEU A 322 1.61 -17.44 -2.93
CA LEU A 322 1.61 -16.09 -2.37
C LEU A 322 1.73 -15.02 -3.47
N PHE A 323 2.31 -15.38 -4.61
CA PHE A 323 2.45 -14.49 -5.77
C PHE A 323 1.14 -14.35 -6.54
N ASP A 324 0.23 -15.31 -6.40
CA ASP A 324 -1.09 -15.29 -7.04
C ASP A 324 -2.10 -14.39 -6.30
N ILE A 325 -1.81 -14.03 -5.05
CA ILE A 325 -2.69 -13.17 -4.24
C ILE A 325 -2.64 -11.74 -4.82
N PRO A 326 -3.77 -11.15 -5.25
CA PRO A 326 -3.79 -9.79 -5.77
C PRO A 326 -3.20 -8.79 -4.75
N ILE A 327 -2.42 -7.82 -5.24
CA ILE A 327 -1.68 -6.82 -4.43
C ILE A 327 -0.53 -7.43 -3.61
N PHE A 328 -0.79 -8.45 -2.80
CA PHE A 328 0.23 -9.11 -1.97
C PHE A 328 1.31 -9.81 -2.81
N GLY A 329 0.95 -10.44 -3.93
CA GLY A 329 1.91 -11.03 -4.85
C GLY A 329 2.82 -9.98 -5.51
N ARG A 330 2.26 -8.81 -5.84
CA ARG A 330 3.06 -7.68 -6.36
C ARG A 330 4.00 -7.09 -5.30
N LEU A 331 3.57 -7.13 -4.04
CA LEU A 331 4.37 -6.74 -2.88
C LEU A 331 5.54 -7.73 -2.70
N VAL A 332 5.27 -9.04 -2.64
CA VAL A 332 6.28 -10.10 -2.52
C VAL A 332 7.27 -10.09 -3.69
N HIS A 333 6.82 -9.88 -4.93
CA HIS A 333 7.69 -9.69 -6.10
C HIS A 333 8.66 -8.50 -5.94
N SER A 334 8.27 -7.45 -5.22
CA SER A 334 9.10 -6.26 -5.04
C SER A 334 10.25 -6.43 -4.03
N PHE A 335 10.33 -7.56 -3.32
CA PHE A 335 11.36 -7.88 -2.32
C PHE A 335 12.38 -8.92 -2.77
N ASN A 336 12.55 -9.13 -4.08
CA ASN A 336 13.36 -10.22 -4.62
C ASN A 336 12.98 -11.59 -4.00
N ALA A 337 11.70 -11.79 -3.69
CA ALA A 337 11.24 -13.09 -3.27
C ALA A 337 11.24 -14.04 -4.46
N ILE A 338 11.85 -15.21 -4.29
CA ILE A 338 11.95 -16.25 -5.29
C ILE A 338 10.80 -17.24 -5.05
N PRO A 339 9.91 -17.44 -6.04
CA PRO A 339 8.80 -18.36 -5.91
C PRO A 339 9.32 -19.80 -5.84
N ILE A 340 8.82 -20.56 -4.87
CA ILE A 340 9.08 -21.99 -4.73
C ILE A 340 7.77 -22.78 -4.67
N LYS A 341 7.70 -23.91 -5.39
CA LYS A 341 6.63 -24.90 -5.25
C LYS A 341 6.91 -25.79 -4.04
N ARG A 342 5.87 -26.16 -3.28
CA ARG A 342 6.00 -27.08 -2.14
C ARG A 342 6.05 -28.53 -2.63
N GLY A 343 6.96 -29.33 -2.07
CA GLY A 343 6.97 -30.78 -2.23
C GLY A 343 7.64 -31.31 -3.50
N GLN A 344 8.28 -30.46 -4.31
CA GLN A 344 9.06 -30.88 -5.48
C GLN A 344 10.42 -30.19 -5.49
N ALA A 345 11.44 -30.90 -5.98
CA ALA A 345 12.76 -30.32 -6.24
C ALA A 345 12.63 -29.32 -7.40
N ASP A 346 12.54 -28.03 -7.05
CA ASP A 346 12.37 -26.96 -8.02
C ASP A 346 13.74 -26.51 -8.55
N LEU A 347 14.23 -27.22 -9.58
CA LEU A 347 15.51 -26.93 -10.25
C LEU A 347 15.58 -25.47 -10.74
N ALA A 348 14.45 -24.87 -11.13
CA ALA A 348 14.38 -23.48 -11.55
C ALA A 348 14.62 -22.53 -10.37
N ALA A 349 14.00 -22.77 -9.22
CA ALA A 349 14.27 -21.99 -8.01
C ALA A 349 15.74 -22.11 -7.55
N MET A 350 16.32 -23.31 -7.64
CA MET A 350 17.74 -23.53 -7.31
C MET A 350 18.67 -22.71 -8.22
N LYS A 351 18.37 -22.64 -9.52
CA LYS A 351 19.13 -21.80 -10.46
C LYS A 351 19.02 -20.33 -10.10
N MET A 352 17.81 -19.85 -9.77
CA MET A 352 17.59 -18.46 -9.33
C MET A 352 18.32 -18.14 -8.02
N PHE A 353 18.40 -19.09 -7.07
CA PHE A 353 19.17 -18.92 -5.84
C PHE A 353 20.65 -18.70 -6.12
N VAL A 354 21.26 -19.57 -6.94
CA VAL A 354 22.68 -19.46 -7.31
C VAL A 354 22.95 -18.15 -8.04
N GLU A 355 22.06 -17.72 -8.94
CA GLU A 355 22.18 -16.45 -9.65
C GLU A 355 22.17 -15.26 -8.68
N LYS A 356 21.22 -15.20 -7.74
CA LYS A 356 21.17 -14.12 -6.72
C LYS A 356 22.36 -14.12 -5.77
N LEU A 357 22.85 -15.29 -5.38
CA LEU A 357 24.07 -15.38 -4.59
C LEU A 357 25.28 -14.84 -5.37
N LYS A 358 25.43 -15.19 -6.65
CA LYS A 358 26.51 -14.69 -7.52
C LYS A 358 26.40 -13.20 -7.81
N GLU A 359 25.19 -12.64 -7.89
CA GLU A 359 24.95 -11.18 -7.96
C GLU A 359 25.34 -10.44 -6.66
N GLY A 360 25.68 -11.16 -5.59
CA GLY A 360 26.13 -10.57 -4.32
C GLY A 360 25.04 -10.31 -3.29
N TYR A 361 23.83 -10.90 -3.45
CA TYR A 361 22.76 -10.79 -2.48
C TYR A 361 22.92 -11.79 -1.32
N GLY A 362 22.40 -11.42 -0.14
CA GLY A 362 22.13 -12.39 0.91
C GLY A 362 20.89 -13.21 0.55
N LEU A 363 20.93 -14.53 0.65
CA LEU A 363 19.75 -15.38 0.45
C LEU A 363 19.33 -15.97 1.79
N VAL A 364 18.08 -15.73 2.21
CA VAL A 364 17.55 -16.24 3.48
C VAL A 364 16.68 -17.47 3.24
N LEU A 365 17.06 -18.59 3.84
CA LEU A 365 16.32 -19.85 3.76
C LEU A 365 16.11 -20.46 5.15
N TYR A 366 15.08 -21.31 5.23
CA TYR A 366 14.63 -21.96 6.46
C TYR A 366 14.67 -23.49 6.29
N PRO A 367 15.79 -24.15 6.63
CA PRO A 367 16.00 -25.56 6.30
C PRO A 367 15.07 -26.54 7.02
N GLU A 368 14.37 -26.12 8.09
CA GLU A 368 13.29 -26.91 8.71
C GLU A 368 12.15 -27.20 7.72
N GLY A 369 11.93 -26.32 6.74
CA GLY A 369 10.89 -26.44 5.70
C GLY A 369 9.46 -26.18 6.19
N THR A 370 9.23 -26.17 7.49
CA THR A 370 7.99 -25.76 8.15
C THR A 370 8.29 -24.92 9.36
N ARG A 371 7.28 -24.21 9.89
CA ARG A 371 7.42 -23.49 11.15
C ARG A 371 7.27 -24.44 12.31
N THR A 372 8.03 -24.21 13.37
CA THR A 372 7.93 -24.95 14.63
C THR A 372 6.54 -24.82 15.27
N GLU A 373 6.18 -25.85 16.03
CA GLU A 373 4.93 -25.94 16.78
C GLU A 373 5.10 -25.62 18.26
N ASP A 374 6.34 -25.52 18.75
CA ASP A 374 6.66 -25.34 20.18
C ASP A 374 7.79 -24.33 20.45
N GLY A 375 8.37 -23.73 19.40
CA GLY A 375 9.49 -22.79 19.52
C GLY A 375 10.87 -23.44 19.42
N LYS A 376 10.96 -24.77 19.49
CA LYS A 376 12.21 -25.53 19.32
C LYS A 376 12.60 -25.62 17.85
N ILE A 377 13.90 -25.78 17.62
CA ILE A 377 14.52 -25.98 16.31
C ILE A 377 14.46 -27.46 15.92
N ALA A 378 13.70 -27.77 14.87
CA ALA A 378 13.67 -29.10 14.28
C ALA A 378 14.98 -29.44 13.55
N GLU A 379 15.16 -30.70 13.15
CA GLU A 379 16.30 -31.08 12.31
C GLU A 379 16.27 -30.35 10.96
N MET A 380 17.43 -29.82 10.56
CA MET A 380 17.59 -29.15 9.28
C MET A 380 17.52 -30.19 8.15
N LYS A 381 16.80 -29.88 7.07
CA LYS A 381 16.76 -30.77 5.89
C LYS A 381 18.05 -30.68 5.08
N PRO A 382 18.50 -31.78 4.46
CA PRO A 382 19.65 -31.76 3.56
C PRO A 382 19.37 -30.95 2.28
N GLY A 383 20.43 -30.61 1.54
CA GLY A 383 20.36 -29.97 0.22
C GLY A 383 20.67 -28.47 0.20
N PHE A 384 20.70 -27.80 1.36
CA PHE A 384 21.14 -26.39 1.44
C PHE A 384 22.66 -26.24 1.37
N GLY A 385 23.43 -27.26 1.77
CA GLY A 385 24.88 -27.30 1.59
C GLY A 385 25.28 -27.27 0.10
N LEU A 386 24.51 -27.95 -0.76
CA LEU A 386 24.69 -27.91 -2.21
C LEU A 386 24.63 -26.48 -2.79
N LEU A 387 23.74 -25.62 -2.27
CA LEU A 387 23.66 -24.22 -2.72
C LEU A 387 24.93 -23.45 -2.40
N ALA A 388 25.44 -23.60 -1.18
CA ALA A 388 26.67 -22.95 -0.74
C ALA A 388 27.87 -23.41 -1.60
N ARG A 389 27.99 -24.71 -1.86
CA ARG A 389 29.05 -25.27 -2.72
C ARG A 389 28.94 -24.79 -4.17
N LYS A 390 27.75 -24.84 -4.78
CA LYS A 390 27.54 -24.42 -6.18
C LYS A 390 27.78 -22.92 -6.40
N ALA A 391 27.48 -22.10 -5.41
CA ALA A 391 27.68 -20.66 -5.49
C ALA A 391 29.07 -20.23 -4.98
N ASN A 392 29.83 -21.14 -4.34
CA ASN A 392 31.09 -20.85 -3.64
C ASN A 392 30.96 -19.66 -2.67
N ILE A 393 29.98 -19.75 -1.77
CA ILE A 393 29.61 -18.68 -0.81
C ILE A 393 29.56 -19.20 0.62
N PRO A 394 29.82 -18.35 1.62
CA PRO A 394 29.70 -18.74 3.02
C PRO A 394 28.25 -18.90 3.46
N VAL A 395 28.03 -19.76 4.45
CA VAL A 395 26.76 -19.87 5.18
C VAL A 395 26.87 -19.10 6.49
N VAL A 396 25.96 -18.17 6.73
CA VAL A 396 25.79 -17.53 8.03
C VAL A 396 24.63 -18.22 8.76
N PRO A 397 24.87 -18.90 9.88
CA PRO A 397 23.79 -19.41 10.72
C PRO A 397 23.10 -18.24 11.44
N SER A 398 21.78 -18.24 11.54
CA SER A 398 21.06 -17.28 12.39
C SER A 398 19.90 -17.90 13.15
N VAL A 399 19.66 -17.40 14.35
CA VAL A 399 18.58 -17.88 15.21
C VAL A 399 17.62 -16.75 15.54
N ILE A 400 16.33 -17.08 15.46
CA ILE A 400 15.19 -16.26 15.86
C ILE A 400 14.57 -16.90 17.11
N ASP A 401 14.35 -16.10 18.16
CA ASP A 401 13.69 -16.53 19.39
C ASP A 401 12.63 -15.52 19.83
N GLY A 402 11.49 -15.97 20.36
CA GLY A 402 10.36 -15.10 20.73
C GLY A 402 9.31 -14.90 19.65
N ALA A 403 9.59 -15.29 18.41
CA ALA A 403 8.66 -15.12 17.31
C ALA A 403 7.50 -16.13 17.37
N TYR A 404 7.74 -17.33 17.91
CA TYR A 404 6.72 -18.33 18.18
C TYR A 404 5.69 -17.80 19.19
N GLU A 405 6.13 -17.20 20.29
CA GLU A 405 5.26 -16.66 21.34
C GLU A 405 4.48 -15.43 20.86
N CYS A 406 5.09 -14.62 19.98
CA CYS A 406 4.44 -13.43 19.43
C CYS A 406 3.39 -13.77 18.37
N TRP A 407 3.71 -14.62 17.39
CA TRP A 407 2.77 -14.91 16.30
C TRP A 407 2.95 -16.31 15.72
N PRO A 408 2.51 -17.36 16.45
CA PRO A 408 2.61 -18.72 15.99
C PRO A 408 1.62 -19.00 14.87
N ARG A 409 1.87 -20.06 14.10
CA ARG A 409 1.11 -20.44 12.91
C ARG A 409 -0.41 -20.54 13.11
N HIS A 410 -0.85 -21.00 14.27
CA HIS A 410 -2.26 -21.23 14.59
C HIS A 410 -3.01 -19.95 15.01
N LYS A 411 -2.29 -18.84 15.22
CA LYS A 411 -2.87 -17.60 15.73
C LYS A 411 -3.17 -16.60 14.62
N LYS A 412 -4.42 -16.13 14.57
CA LYS A 412 -4.87 -15.17 13.54
C LYS A 412 -4.26 -13.77 13.69
N ILE A 413 -4.04 -13.31 14.93
CA ILE A 413 -3.52 -11.96 15.25
C ILE A 413 -2.32 -12.11 16.18
N PHE A 414 -1.26 -11.33 15.96
CA PHE A 414 -0.07 -11.35 16.81
C PHE A 414 -0.34 -10.83 18.23
N SER A 415 0.46 -11.29 19.19
CA SER A 415 0.65 -10.63 20.49
C SER A 415 1.88 -9.74 20.45
N ARG A 416 1.84 -8.66 21.25
CA ARG A 416 3.05 -7.87 21.51
C ARG A 416 4.03 -8.69 22.33
N GLY A 417 5.32 -8.49 22.10
CA GLY A 417 6.36 -9.23 22.81
C GLY A 417 7.75 -8.73 22.45
N LYS A 418 8.78 -9.47 22.84
CA LYS A 418 10.16 -9.26 22.41
C LYS A 418 10.59 -10.41 21.52
N ILE A 419 11.14 -10.07 20.36
CA ILE A 419 11.74 -11.03 19.43
C ILE A 419 13.24 -10.75 19.32
N TYR A 420 14.04 -11.80 19.41
CA TYR A 420 15.49 -11.73 19.38
C TYR A 420 16.01 -12.40 18.12
N VAL A 421 17.07 -11.83 17.57
CA VAL A 421 17.84 -12.43 16.48
C VAL A 421 19.32 -12.45 16.85
N THR A 422 19.99 -13.54 16.57
CA THR A 422 21.45 -13.62 16.65
C THR A 422 22.02 -14.24 15.38
N TYR A 423 23.17 -13.76 14.95
CA TYR A 423 23.92 -14.30 13.82
C TYR A 423 25.18 -14.99 14.36
N GLY A 424 25.55 -16.12 13.77
CA GLY A 424 26.75 -16.87 14.15
C GLY A 424 27.88 -16.68 13.13
N PRO A 425 29.10 -17.14 13.46
CA PRO A 425 30.25 -17.04 12.57
C PRO A 425 29.96 -17.67 11.20
N PRO A 426 30.39 -17.03 10.09
CA PRO A 426 30.20 -17.59 8.75
C PRO A 426 30.98 -18.89 8.61
N ILE A 427 30.30 -19.92 8.11
CA ILE A 427 30.89 -21.21 7.73
C ILE A 427 31.41 -21.05 6.31
N PRO A 428 32.73 -21.13 6.08
CA PRO A 428 33.33 -20.96 4.74
C PRO A 428 32.87 -22.05 3.76
N ALA A 429 32.87 -21.73 2.47
CA ALA A 429 32.43 -22.66 1.43
C ALA A 429 33.29 -23.93 1.38
N GLU A 430 34.58 -23.79 1.67
CA GLU A 430 35.59 -24.85 1.72
C GLU A 430 35.23 -25.88 2.80
N LYS A 431 34.91 -25.41 4.01
CA LYS A 431 34.47 -26.28 5.12
C LYS A 431 33.15 -27.00 4.80
N ILE A 432 32.26 -26.38 4.01
CA ILE A 432 31.01 -27.01 3.58
C ILE A 432 31.27 -28.03 2.46
N ALA A 433 32.33 -27.85 1.67
CA ALA A 433 32.75 -28.76 0.61
C ALA A 433 33.30 -30.08 1.16
N GLU A 434 33.91 -30.05 2.34
CA GLU A 434 34.39 -31.23 3.07
C GLU A 434 33.24 -32.09 3.62
N MET A 435 32.03 -31.54 3.79
CA MET A 435 30.89 -32.22 4.38
C MET A 435 29.87 -32.70 3.34
N GLY A 436 29.35 -33.92 3.55
CA GLY A 436 28.18 -34.40 2.82
C GLY A 436 26.91 -33.60 3.16
N ASP A 437 25.87 -33.63 2.31
CA ASP A 437 24.65 -32.84 2.54
C ASP A 437 23.92 -33.17 3.86
N ARG A 438 23.90 -34.45 4.25
CA ARG A 438 23.29 -34.89 5.52
C ARG A 438 24.15 -34.50 6.72
N GLU A 439 25.45 -34.59 6.58
CA GLU A 439 26.41 -34.21 7.62
C GLU A 439 26.34 -32.70 7.89
N PHE A 440 26.36 -31.88 6.84
CA PHE A 440 26.21 -30.44 6.96
C PHE A 440 24.87 -30.06 7.63
N ALA A 441 23.78 -30.77 7.31
CA ALA A 441 22.49 -30.53 7.93
C ALA A 441 22.50 -30.82 9.45
N LYS A 442 23.14 -31.92 9.88
CA LYS A 442 23.33 -32.22 11.31
C LYS A 442 24.23 -31.19 12.00
N TYR A 443 25.34 -30.83 11.37
CA TYR A 443 26.26 -29.81 11.86
C TYR A 443 25.57 -28.45 12.05
N LEU A 444 24.79 -28.01 11.06
CA LEU A 444 24.00 -26.79 11.13
C LEU A 444 22.91 -26.87 12.23
N THR A 445 22.25 -28.01 12.37
CA THR A 445 21.24 -28.22 13.43
C THR A 445 21.86 -27.99 14.80
N GLN A 446 23.03 -28.59 15.06
CA GLN A 446 23.72 -28.44 16.33
C GLN A 446 24.13 -26.99 16.60
N ILE A 447 24.73 -26.32 15.61
CA ILE A 447 25.08 -24.89 15.70
C ILE A 447 23.86 -24.04 16.06
N LEU A 448 22.73 -24.22 15.38
CA LEU A 448 21.54 -23.40 15.61
C LEU A 448 20.93 -23.67 17.00
N ARG A 449 20.97 -24.92 17.48
CA ARG A 449 20.51 -25.28 18.84
C ARG A 449 21.40 -24.66 19.93
N ASP A 450 22.71 -24.73 19.78
CA ASP A 450 23.66 -24.10 20.69
C ASP A 450 23.48 -22.57 20.70
N MET A 451 23.38 -21.96 19.52
CA MET A 451 23.10 -20.52 19.39
C MET A 451 21.78 -20.11 20.04
N GLN A 452 20.73 -20.93 19.96
CA GLN A 452 19.45 -20.63 20.61
C GLN A 452 19.55 -20.78 22.13
N ARG A 453 20.24 -21.81 22.63
CA ARG A 453 20.52 -21.97 24.07
C ARG A 453 21.21 -20.72 24.60
N ASP A 454 22.29 -20.30 23.96
CA ASP A 454 23.11 -19.17 24.40
C ASP A 454 22.35 -17.83 24.29
N LEU A 455 21.57 -17.66 23.22
CA LEU A 455 20.69 -16.49 23.07
C LEU A 455 19.66 -16.43 24.19
N ARG A 456 19.00 -17.55 24.50
CA ARG A 456 17.97 -17.61 25.56
C ARG A 456 18.58 -17.30 26.92
N LEU A 457 19.72 -17.88 27.26
CA LEU A 457 20.47 -17.54 28.48
C LEU A 457 20.78 -16.04 28.55
N LYS A 458 21.32 -15.47 27.47
CA LYS A 458 21.69 -14.06 27.38
C LYS A 458 20.52 -13.10 27.61
N VAL A 459 19.32 -13.47 27.20
CA VAL A 459 18.11 -12.63 27.34
C VAL A 459 17.24 -13.03 28.54
N GLY A 460 17.75 -13.87 29.45
CA GLY A 460 17.06 -14.27 30.68
C GLY A 460 15.90 -15.26 30.47
N ARG A 461 15.92 -16.04 29.38
CA ARG A 461 14.93 -17.07 29.07
C ARG A 461 15.48 -18.47 29.37
N LYS A 462 14.61 -19.36 29.84
CA LYS A 462 14.96 -20.78 30.05
C LYS A 462 15.34 -21.42 28.70
N PRO A 463 16.52 -22.06 28.57
CA PRO A 463 16.89 -22.80 27.37
C PRO A 463 15.92 -23.92 27.04
N PHE A 464 15.84 -24.30 25.76
CA PHE A 464 15.11 -25.49 25.35
C PHE A 464 15.95 -26.75 25.60
N VAL A 465 15.26 -27.82 25.97
CA VAL A 465 15.81 -29.19 25.98
C VAL A 465 15.41 -29.85 24.67
N TYR A 466 16.41 -30.34 23.95
CA TYR A 466 16.34 -30.79 22.57
C TYR A 466 16.27 -32.30 22.43
#